data_AF-A0A5J5TVV5-F1
#
_entry.id   AF-A0A5J5TVV5-F1
#
_cell.length_a   1.000
_cell.length_b   1.000
_cell.length_c   1.000
_cell.angle_alpha   90.00
_cell.angle_beta   90.00
_cell.angle_gamma   90.00
#
_symmetry.space_group_name_H-M   'P 1'
#
loop_
_entity.id
_entity.type
_entity.pdbx_description
1 polymer ?
#
loop_
_entity_poly.entity_id
_entity_poly.type
_entity_poly.pdbx_seq_one_letter_code
_entity_poly.pdbx_strand_id
1 'polypeptide(L)'
;MLKLRLAAHFVENIGVNNEILYKNIKTEINGLRKCYDPKELEKYSIDDEKLAWMLFVDGCAILQAVYMRYGKDYNLTPNELFIKNQLLTFVYSDLFLLENQIPFRVLELLTSSSKNGEKFMKAIRRFIDDTVITPADMKEPQSHQQDSEWWPQQEGERIHLLHLLRQPNRNKTAPFTHLS
;
A
#
# COMPACT_ATOMS: atom_id res chain seq x y z
N MET A 1 5.61 -17.12 -7.13
CA MET A 1 6.93 -16.61 -7.58
C MET A 1 6.98 -15.10 -7.76
N LEU A 2 5.95 -14.45 -8.32
CA LEU A 2 5.96 -12.99 -8.56
C LEU A 2 6.10 -12.15 -7.27
N LYS A 3 5.33 -12.48 -6.23
CA LYS A 3 5.34 -11.78 -4.93
C LYS A 3 6.74 -11.65 -4.31
N LEU A 4 7.51 -12.75 -4.25
CA LEU A 4 8.88 -12.75 -3.73
C LEU A 4 9.84 -11.91 -4.60
N ARG A 5 9.64 -11.88 -5.92
CA ARG A 5 10.43 -11.02 -6.82
C ARG A 5 10.16 -9.54 -6.58
N LEU A 6 8.89 -9.17 -6.41
CA LEU A 6 8.49 -7.80 -6.05
C LEU A 6 9.05 -7.40 -4.69
N ALA A 7 8.99 -8.30 -3.70
CA ALA A 7 9.57 -8.06 -2.38
C ALA A 7 11.10 -7.88 -2.44
N ALA A 8 11.80 -8.67 -3.24
CA ALA A 8 13.25 -8.52 -3.44
C ALA A 8 13.58 -7.16 -4.08
N HIS A 9 12.86 -6.76 -5.14
CA HIS A 9 13.03 -5.45 -5.75
C HIS A 9 12.73 -4.29 -4.79
N PHE A 10 11.72 -4.43 -3.92
CA PHE A 10 11.47 -3.43 -2.88
C PHE A 10 12.70 -3.24 -1.99
N VAL A 11 13.26 -4.34 -1.48
CA VAL A 11 14.43 -4.32 -0.57
C VAL A 11 15.64 -3.66 -1.25
N GLU A 12 15.86 -3.94 -2.53
CA GLU A 12 16.91 -3.30 -3.32
C GLU A 12 16.67 -1.78 -3.47
N ASN A 13 15.44 -1.38 -3.79
CA ASN A 13 15.09 0.01 -4.10
C ASN A 13 14.96 0.90 -2.85
N ILE A 14 14.49 0.35 -1.73
CA ILE A 14 14.34 1.10 -0.48
C ILE A 14 15.70 1.45 0.14
N GLY A 15 16.74 0.67 -0.19
CA GLY A 15 18.12 0.91 0.24
C GLY A 15 18.36 0.67 1.73
N VAL A 16 17.53 -0.15 2.37
CA VAL A 16 17.63 -0.54 3.78
C VAL A 16 17.89 -2.04 3.87
N ASN A 17 18.73 -2.44 4.81
CA ASN A 17 18.97 -3.85 5.09
C ASN A 17 17.64 -4.58 5.40
N ASN A 18 17.39 -5.70 4.73
CA ASN A 18 16.17 -6.50 4.88
C ASN A 18 15.95 -6.99 6.32
N GLU A 19 17.01 -7.29 7.07
CA GLU A 19 16.92 -7.70 8.47
C GLU A 19 16.36 -6.57 9.34
N ILE A 20 16.71 -5.31 9.06
CA ILE A 20 16.18 -4.14 9.77
C ILE A 20 14.69 -4.00 9.48
N LEU A 21 14.29 -4.08 8.21
CA LEU A 21 12.89 -3.98 7.81
C LEU A 21 12.04 -5.10 8.43
N TYR A 22 12.53 -6.35 8.40
CA TYR A 22 11.87 -7.49 9.03
C TYR A 22 11.78 -7.33 10.55
N LYS A 23 12.86 -6.85 11.19
CA LYS A 23 12.89 -6.58 12.64
C LYS A 23 11.84 -5.54 13.05
N ASN A 24 11.61 -4.50 12.25
CA ASN A 24 10.57 -3.51 12.53
C ASN A 24 9.18 -4.15 12.58
N ILE A 25 8.87 -5.06 11.64
CA ILE A 25 7.61 -5.81 11.63
C ILE A 25 7.53 -6.73 12.86
N LYS A 26 8.58 -7.50 13.14
CA LYS A 26 8.62 -8.43 14.28
C LYS A 26 8.46 -7.70 15.62
N THR A 27 9.00 -6.49 15.76
CA THR A 27 8.88 -5.67 16.97
C THR A 27 7.42 -5.25 17.22
N GLU A 28 6.67 -4.94 16.16
CA GLU A 28 5.27 -4.51 16.24
C GLU A 28 4.27 -5.68 16.08
N ILE A 29 4.72 -6.93 16.07
CA ILE A 29 3.89 -8.08 15.69
C ILE A 29 2.68 -8.29 16.60
N ASN A 30 2.86 -8.13 17.91
CA ASN A 30 1.76 -8.16 18.88
C ASN A 30 0.69 -7.11 18.57
N GLY A 31 1.12 -6.00 17.99
CA GLY A 31 0.23 -4.96 17.51
C GLY A 31 -0.51 -5.40 16.26
N LEU A 32 0.24 -5.79 15.24
CA LEU A 32 -0.29 -6.18 13.95
C LEU A 32 -1.23 -7.38 14.04
N ARG A 33 -0.97 -8.32 14.97
CA ARG A 33 -1.82 -9.49 15.25
C ARG A 33 -3.24 -9.12 15.64
N LYS A 34 -3.47 -7.99 16.34
CA LYS A 34 -4.82 -7.58 16.75
C LYS A 34 -5.72 -7.17 15.59
N CYS A 35 -5.16 -7.02 14.38
CA CYS A 35 -5.93 -6.73 13.18
C CYS A 35 -6.64 -7.98 12.60
N TYR A 36 -6.37 -9.16 13.17
CA TYR A 36 -6.86 -10.45 12.67
C TYR A 36 -7.73 -11.14 13.73
N ASP A 37 -8.68 -11.97 13.28
CA ASP A 37 -9.45 -12.83 14.18
C ASP A 37 -8.52 -13.92 14.77
N PRO A 38 -8.38 -14.01 16.10
CA PRO A 38 -7.59 -15.04 16.75
C PRO A 38 -7.96 -16.47 16.30
N LYS A 39 -9.24 -16.74 16.01
CA LYS A 39 -9.71 -18.07 15.57
C LYS A 39 -9.19 -18.43 14.19
N GLU A 40 -9.08 -17.46 13.28
CA GLU A 40 -8.50 -17.68 11.95
C GLU A 40 -6.99 -17.94 12.05
N LEU A 41 -6.29 -17.18 12.91
CA LEU A 41 -4.87 -17.43 13.15
C LEU A 41 -4.62 -18.82 13.76
N GLU A 42 -5.46 -19.26 14.69
CA GLU A 42 -5.37 -20.59 15.30
C GLU A 42 -5.67 -21.71 14.30
N LYS A 43 -6.74 -21.57 13.52
CA LYS A 43 -7.16 -22.53 12.48
C LYS A 43 -6.04 -22.88 11.49
N TYR A 44 -5.25 -21.88 11.09
CA TYR A 44 -4.12 -22.06 10.18
C TYR A 44 -2.77 -22.20 10.90
N SER A 45 -2.77 -22.28 12.25
CA SER A 45 -1.54 -22.40 13.06
C SER A 45 -0.50 -21.31 12.74
N ILE A 46 -0.99 -20.06 12.63
CA ILE A 46 -0.19 -18.86 12.36
C ILE A 46 0.33 -18.31 13.69
N ASP A 47 1.60 -18.63 13.96
CA ASP A 47 2.40 -18.00 15.01
C ASP A 47 2.89 -16.60 14.57
N ASP A 48 3.50 -15.88 15.50
CA ASP A 48 3.95 -14.51 15.28
C ASP A 48 5.11 -14.43 14.26
N GLU A 49 5.93 -15.48 14.15
CA GLU A 49 7.03 -15.51 13.19
C GLU A 49 6.51 -15.69 11.76
N LYS A 50 5.58 -16.62 11.55
CA LYS A 50 4.87 -16.80 10.28
C LYS A 50 4.11 -15.53 9.91
N LEU A 51 3.38 -14.93 10.86
CA LEU A 51 2.65 -13.70 10.60
C LEU A 51 3.59 -12.55 10.22
N ALA A 52 4.71 -12.37 10.94
CA ALA A 52 5.68 -11.33 10.64
C ALA A 52 6.28 -11.52 9.24
N TRP A 53 6.62 -12.74 8.86
CA TRP A 53 7.16 -13.06 7.55
C TRP A 53 6.14 -12.79 6.43
N MET A 54 4.89 -13.21 6.61
CA MET A 54 3.81 -12.93 5.68
C MET A 54 3.62 -11.43 5.48
N LEU A 55 3.49 -10.68 6.58
CA LEU A 55 3.33 -9.22 6.54
C LEU A 55 4.51 -8.52 5.87
N PHE A 56 5.73 -8.98 6.14
CA PHE A 56 6.94 -8.43 5.53
C PHE A 56 6.94 -8.65 4.01
N VAL A 57 6.78 -9.89 3.56
CA VAL A 57 6.81 -10.23 2.13
C VAL A 57 5.67 -9.56 1.38
N ASP A 58 4.46 -9.61 1.93
CA ASP A 58 3.28 -9.04 1.31
C ASP A 58 3.37 -7.52 1.25
N GLY A 59 3.79 -6.87 2.34
CA GLY A 59 3.98 -5.42 2.39
C GLY A 59 5.04 -4.92 1.40
N CYS A 60 6.18 -5.61 1.30
CA CYS A 60 7.23 -5.28 0.33
C CYS A 60 6.72 -5.43 -1.11
N ALA A 61 6.00 -6.52 -1.40
CA ALA A 61 5.46 -6.77 -2.73
C ALA A 61 4.44 -5.70 -3.15
N ILE A 62 3.54 -5.29 -2.25
CA ILE A 62 2.57 -4.21 -2.51
C ILE A 62 3.27 -2.89 -2.77
N LEU A 63 4.24 -2.51 -1.93
CA LEU A 63 4.97 -1.26 -2.08
C LEU A 63 5.67 -1.19 -3.45
N GLN A 64 6.36 -2.25 -3.84
CA GLN A 64 7.00 -2.29 -5.15
C GLN A 64 5.98 -2.27 -6.29
N ALA A 65 4.93 -3.08 -6.24
CA ALA A 65 3.92 -3.13 -7.29
C ALA A 65 3.26 -1.77 -7.52
N VAL A 66 2.88 -1.09 -6.43
CA VAL A 66 2.29 0.25 -6.50
C VAL A 66 3.30 1.26 -7.02
N TYR A 67 4.55 1.23 -6.55
CA TYR A 67 5.58 2.15 -7.02
C TYR A 67 5.91 1.96 -8.51
N MET A 68 5.93 0.72 -9.01
CA MET A 68 6.11 0.44 -10.44
C MET A 68 5.02 1.05 -11.33
N ARG A 69 3.82 1.24 -10.78
CA ARG A 69 2.65 1.77 -11.53
C ARG A 69 2.43 3.27 -11.32
N TYR A 70 2.64 3.77 -10.11
CA TYR A 70 2.29 5.14 -9.68
C TYR A 70 3.51 6.01 -9.31
N GLY A 71 4.72 5.44 -9.32
CA GLY A 71 5.99 6.15 -9.17
C GLY A 71 6.25 7.05 -10.37
N LYS A 72 6.46 8.36 -10.12
CA LYS A 72 6.68 9.35 -11.20
C LYS A 72 8.08 9.27 -11.79
N ASP A 73 9.03 8.79 -11.01
CA ASP A 73 10.46 8.70 -11.33
C ASP A 73 10.89 7.26 -11.61
N TYR A 74 9.96 6.32 -11.70
CA TYR A 74 10.27 4.93 -11.89
C TYR A 74 10.47 4.62 -13.38
N ASN A 75 11.74 4.44 -13.77
CA ASN A 75 12.11 3.97 -15.10
C ASN A 75 12.25 2.45 -15.07
N LEU A 76 11.43 1.77 -15.86
CA LEU A 76 11.44 0.32 -15.94
C LEU A 76 12.68 -0.15 -16.70
N THR A 77 13.44 -1.06 -16.10
CA THR A 77 14.43 -1.87 -16.83
C THR A 77 13.72 -2.89 -17.75
N PRO A 78 14.41 -3.46 -18.75
CA PRO A 78 13.84 -4.50 -19.62
C PRO A 78 13.28 -5.72 -18.88
N ASN A 79 13.92 -6.15 -17.78
CA ASN A 79 13.40 -7.22 -16.92
C ASN A 79 12.12 -6.80 -16.19
N GLU A 80 12.04 -5.54 -15.76
CA GLU A 80 10.86 -5.00 -15.10
C GLU A 80 9.71 -4.69 -16.06
N LEU A 81 9.97 -4.51 -17.36
CA LEU A 81 8.93 -4.43 -18.41
C LEU A 81 8.18 -5.75 -18.56
N PHE A 82 8.89 -6.88 -18.50
CA PHE A 82 8.26 -8.21 -18.46
C PHE A 82 7.41 -8.38 -17.18
N ILE A 83 7.95 -7.93 -16.04
CA ILE A 83 7.21 -7.90 -14.77
C ILE A 83 5.99 -7.00 -14.91
N LYS A 84 6.07 -5.82 -15.53
CA LYS A 84 4.95 -4.87 -15.72
C LYS A 84 3.80 -5.45 -16.54
N ASN A 85 4.09 -6.21 -17.61
CA ASN A 85 3.03 -6.87 -18.39
C ASN A 85 2.32 -7.95 -17.56
N GLN A 86 3.05 -8.69 -16.72
CA GLN A 86 2.43 -9.58 -15.73
C GLN A 86 1.73 -8.80 -14.60
N LEU A 87 2.27 -7.64 -14.22
CA LEU A 87 1.76 -6.74 -13.21
C LEU A 87 0.43 -6.15 -13.64
N LEU A 88 0.21 -5.85 -14.93
CA LEU A 88 -1.10 -5.40 -15.41
C LEU A 88 -2.18 -6.46 -15.17
N THR A 89 -1.86 -7.74 -15.41
CA THR A 89 -2.80 -8.84 -15.11
C THR A 89 -2.94 -9.07 -13.59
N PHE A 90 -1.84 -8.94 -12.85
CA PHE A 90 -1.78 -9.12 -11.38
C PHE A 90 -2.35 -7.92 -10.60
N VAL A 91 -2.28 -6.69 -11.08
CA VAL A 91 -2.82 -5.50 -10.40
C VAL A 91 -4.34 -5.47 -10.56
N TYR A 92 -4.85 -5.80 -11.75
CA TYR A 92 -6.29 -5.85 -11.96
C TYR A 92 -6.96 -7.07 -11.33
N SER A 93 -6.26 -8.21 -11.22
CA SER A 93 -6.75 -9.37 -10.49
C SER A 93 -6.44 -9.28 -8.99
N ASP A 94 -5.19 -9.08 -8.57
CA ASP A 94 -4.72 -9.18 -7.16
C ASP A 94 -4.48 -7.85 -6.42
N LEU A 95 -4.50 -6.68 -7.06
CA LEU A 95 -4.63 -5.39 -6.32
C LEU A 95 -6.09 -4.97 -6.15
N PHE A 96 -7.01 -5.44 -7.02
CA PHE A 96 -8.45 -5.37 -6.76
C PHE A 96 -8.90 -6.54 -5.86
N LEU A 97 -8.27 -7.72 -5.98
CA LEU A 97 -8.19 -8.75 -4.92
C LEU A 97 -6.96 -8.50 -4.04
N LEU A 98 -6.79 -7.27 -3.50
CA LEU A 98 -6.00 -7.09 -2.28
C LEU A 98 -6.45 -8.21 -1.35
N GLU A 99 -5.60 -9.20 -1.09
CA GLU A 99 -5.94 -10.39 -0.30
C GLU A 99 -6.03 -10.03 1.20
N ASN A 100 -6.74 -8.94 1.48
CA ASN A 100 -7.75 -8.82 2.50
C ASN A 100 -7.23 -9.10 3.92
N GLN A 101 -6.15 -8.41 4.34
CA GLN A 101 -5.91 -8.02 5.75
C GLN A 101 -4.57 -7.31 6.09
N ILE A 102 -3.77 -6.77 5.15
CA ILE A 102 -2.54 -6.07 5.59
C ILE A 102 -2.89 -4.77 6.32
N PRO A 103 -2.47 -4.59 7.58
CA PRO A 103 -2.63 -3.33 8.29
C PRO A 103 -1.81 -2.25 7.60
N PHE A 104 -2.37 -1.05 7.41
CA PHE A 104 -1.64 0.06 6.78
C PHE A 104 -0.31 0.36 7.50
N ARG A 105 -0.29 0.12 8.82
CA ARG A 105 0.90 0.21 9.67
C ARG A 105 2.10 -0.56 9.14
N VAL A 106 1.90 -1.69 8.47
CA VAL A 106 2.99 -2.47 7.84
C VAL A 106 3.71 -1.64 6.78
N LEU A 107 2.97 -0.91 5.95
CA LEU A 107 3.53 -0.05 4.91
C LEU A 107 4.34 1.10 5.52
N GLU A 108 3.85 1.67 6.62
CA GLU A 108 4.57 2.71 7.37
C GLU A 108 5.87 2.19 7.98
N LEU A 109 5.84 0.99 8.60
CA LEU A 109 7.03 0.38 9.21
C LEU A 109 8.11 0.07 8.17
N LEU A 110 7.72 -0.38 6.98
CA LEU A 110 8.64 -0.70 5.88
C LEU A 110 9.23 0.54 5.20
N THR A 111 8.57 1.70 5.29
CA THR A 111 9.00 2.94 4.61
C THR A 111 9.62 3.97 5.55
N SER A 112 9.33 3.91 6.85
CA SER A 112 9.84 4.87 7.85
C SER A 112 11.37 4.86 8.03
N SER A 113 12.04 3.78 7.65
CA SER A 113 13.49 3.60 7.84
C SER A 113 14.35 4.16 6.70
N SER A 114 13.76 4.81 5.68
CA SER A 114 14.50 5.34 4.53
C SER A 114 13.91 6.63 3.99
N LYS A 115 14.77 7.53 3.49
CA LYS A 115 14.34 8.70 2.70
C LYS A 115 13.63 8.28 1.41
N ASN A 116 13.98 7.12 0.84
CA ASN A 116 13.28 6.58 -0.32
C ASN A 116 11.85 6.14 0.02
N GLY A 117 11.56 5.87 1.30
CA GLY A 117 10.22 5.47 1.76
C GLY A 117 9.14 6.50 1.42
N GLU A 118 9.48 7.79 1.41
CA GLU A 118 8.54 8.85 1.02
C GLU A 118 8.03 8.68 -0.42
N LYS A 119 8.90 8.22 -1.34
CA LYS A 119 8.52 7.97 -2.74
C LYS A 119 7.50 6.84 -2.86
N PHE A 120 7.73 5.75 -2.13
CA PHE A 120 6.79 4.63 -2.06
C PHE A 120 5.45 5.07 -1.46
N MET A 121 5.46 5.82 -0.35
CA MET A 121 4.23 6.31 0.27
C MET A 121 3.48 7.32 -0.61
N LYS A 122 4.18 8.15 -1.40
CA LYS A 122 3.55 9.01 -2.42
C LYS A 122 2.85 8.19 -3.50
N ALA A 123 3.42 7.05 -3.92
CA ALA A 123 2.78 6.16 -4.87
C ALA A 123 1.55 5.46 -4.28
N ILE A 124 1.61 5.03 -3.01
CA ILE A 124 0.45 4.48 -2.27
C ILE A 124 -0.70 5.48 -2.21
N ARG A 125 -0.42 6.76 -1.94
CA ARG A 125 -1.46 7.80 -1.94
C ARG A 125 -2.14 7.95 -3.29
N ARG A 126 -1.37 8.07 -4.37
CA ARG A 126 -1.91 8.13 -5.74
C ARG A 126 -2.75 6.92 -6.10
N PHE A 127 -2.29 5.73 -5.72
CA PHE A 127 -3.05 4.50 -5.92
C PHE A 127 -4.41 4.56 -5.22
N ILE A 128 -4.45 5.00 -3.95
CA ILE A 128 -5.70 5.14 -3.19
C ILE A 128 -6.60 6.20 -3.85
N ASP A 129 -6.05 7.37 -4.21
CA ASP A 129 -6.81 8.45 -4.86
C ASP A 129 -7.45 7.97 -6.17
N ASP A 130 -6.67 7.31 -7.03
CA ASP A 130 -7.15 6.78 -8.32
C ASP A 130 -8.16 5.62 -8.16
N THR A 131 -8.15 4.92 -7.03
CA THR A 131 -9.06 3.80 -6.75
C THR A 131 -10.35 4.25 -6.04
N VAL A 132 -10.28 5.29 -5.21
CA VAL A 132 -11.43 5.87 -4.49
C VAL A 132 -12.25 6.81 -5.39
N ILE A 133 -11.65 7.37 -6.45
CA ILE A 133 -12.38 8.10 -7.49
C ILE A 133 -13.12 7.10 -8.40
N THR A 134 -14.43 6.95 -8.19
CA THR A 134 -15.29 6.11 -9.03
C THR A 134 -15.27 6.58 -10.49
N PRO A 135 -15.49 5.69 -11.49
CA PRO A 135 -15.54 6.04 -12.91
C PRO A 135 -16.52 7.17 -13.28
N ALA A 136 -17.50 7.46 -12.43
CA ALA A 136 -18.46 8.57 -12.60
C ALA A 136 -17.80 9.96 -12.51
N ASP A 137 -16.62 10.07 -11.87
CA ASP A 137 -15.91 11.32 -11.64
C ASP A 137 -14.80 11.60 -12.67
N MET A 138 -14.63 10.73 -13.68
CA MET A 138 -13.64 10.89 -14.74
C MET A 138 -14.05 11.98 -15.74
N LYS A 139 -13.93 13.26 -15.34
CA LYS A 139 -13.76 14.37 -16.28
C LYS A 139 -12.31 14.83 -16.25
N GLU A 140 -11.61 14.49 -17.33
CA GLU A 140 -10.32 14.95 -17.87
C GLU A 140 -9.14 15.27 -16.93
N PRO A 141 -7.91 14.90 -17.33
CA PRO A 141 -6.72 15.02 -16.49
C PRO A 141 -6.28 16.48 -16.38
N GLN A 142 -6.79 17.21 -15.38
CA GLN A 142 -6.24 18.50 -15.02
C GLN A 142 -5.04 18.33 -14.08
N SER A 143 -3.91 18.81 -14.56
CA SER A 143 -2.65 18.97 -13.83
C SER A 143 -2.85 19.87 -12.61
N HIS A 144 -3.21 19.29 -11.47
CA HIS A 144 -3.21 20.03 -10.20
C HIS A 144 -2.33 19.32 -9.19
N GLN A 145 -1.16 19.94 -8.96
CA GLN A 145 -0.45 19.87 -7.70
C GLN A 145 -1.41 20.38 -6.61
N GLN A 146 -2.17 19.46 -6.01
CA GLN A 146 -2.75 19.69 -4.70
C GLN A 146 -2.30 18.51 -3.85
N ASP A 147 -1.23 18.76 -3.09
CA ASP A 147 -0.88 17.96 -1.93
C ASP A 147 -2.13 17.85 -1.07
N SER A 148 -2.77 16.69 -1.17
CA SER A 148 -4.06 16.46 -0.57
C SER A 148 -3.87 16.34 0.93
N GLU A 149 -4.30 17.39 1.63
CA GLU A 149 -4.50 17.51 3.08
C GLU A 149 -5.64 16.57 3.57
N TRP A 150 -5.71 15.36 3.00
CA TRP A 150 -6.65 14.30 3.35
C TRP A 150 -5.92 13.11 3.99
N TRP A 151 -4.73 13.33 4.57
CA TRP A 151 -4.13 12.30 5.40
C TRP A 151 -4.57 12.50 6.84
N PRO A 152 -5.42 11.61 7.39
CA PRO A 152 -5.82 11.76 8.76
C PRO A 152 -4.55 11.50 9.60
N GLN A 153 -4.14 12.49 10.40
CA GLN A 153 -3.13 12.29 11.44
C GLN A 153 -3.80 11.41 12.48
N GLN A 154 -3.59 10.09 12.41
CA GLN A 154 -4.31 9.12 13.25
C GLN A 154 -3.35 8.50 14.25
N GLU A 155 -3.39 9.01 15.47
CA GLU A 155 -2.83 8.34 16.64
C GLU A 155 -3.64 7.06 16.92
N GLY A 156 -3.02 5.90 16.67
CA GLY A 156 -3.31 4.68 17.42
C GLY A 156 -4.39 3.72 16.90
N GLU A 157 -5.22 4.08 15.92
CA GLU A 157 -6.25 3.16 15.41
C GLU A 157 -5.74 2.34 14.20
N ARG A 158 -5.71 1.01 14.33
CA ARG A 158 -5.08 0.09 13.37
C ARG A 158 -5.99 -0.20 12.21
N ILE A 159 -5.91 0.64 11.17
CA ILE A 159 -6.79 0.57 10.01
C ILE A 159 -6.22 -0.36 8.93
N HIS A 160 -7.06 -1.25 8.41
CA HIS A 160 -6.76 -2.09 7.24
C HIS A 160 -6.78 -1.27 5.95
N LEU A 161 -5.90 -1.58 4.99
CA LEU A 161 -5.87 -0.86 3.71
C LEU A 161 -7.22 -0.88 2.97
N LEU A 162 -7.96 -2.00 3.05
CA LEU A 162 -9.29 -2.12 2.47
C LEU A 162 -10.30 -1.15 3.09
N HIS A 163 -10.16 -0.84 4.38
CA HIS A 163 -11.02 0.14 5.03
C HIS A 163 -10.78 1.54 4.45
N LEU A 164 -9.52 1.92 4.20
CA LEU A 164 -9.17 3.19 3.56
C LEU A 164 -9.75 3.31 2.15
N LEU A 165 -9.68 2.24 1.35
CA LEU A 165 -10.20 2.21 -0.03
C LEU A 165 -11.73 2.31 -0.11
N ARG A 166 -12.45 2.01 0.97
CA ARG A 166 -13.92 2.05 1.03
C ARG A 166 -14.46 3.36 1.58
N GLN A 167 -13.61 4.23 2.13
CA GLN A 167 -14.06 5.52 2.66
C GLN A 167 -14.20 6.53 1.51
N PRO A 168 -15.38 7.13 1.30
CA PRO A 168 -15.51 8.25 0.39
C PRO A 168 -14.72 9.45 0.93
N ASN A 169 -14.01 10.14 0.04
CA ASN A 169 -13.23 11.34 0.38
C ASN A 169 -14.16 12.42 0.96
N ARG A 170 -14.13 12.59 2.30
CA ARG A 170 -15.02 13.50 3.05
C ARG A 170 -14.74 14.99 2.81
N ASN A 171 -13.69 15.34 2.08
CA ASN A 171 -13.39 16.74 1.71
C ASN A 171 -14.16 17.20 0.45
N LYS A 172 -15.09 16.39 -0.07
CA LYS A 172 -16.01 16.79 -1.14
C LYS A 172 -17.40 17.14 -0.59
N THR A 173 -17.52 18.19 0.20
CA THR A 173 -18.78 18.96 0.24
C THR A 173 -18.75 19.96 -0.91
N ALA A 174 -19.72 19.81 -1.81
CA ALA A 174 -19.80 20.49 -3.10
C ALA A 174 -19.81 22.03 -3.00
N PRO A 175 -19.32 22.74 -4.04
CA PRO A 175 -19.69 24.13 -4.26
C PRO A 175 -21.11 24.18 -4.86
N PHE A 176 -21.81 25.29 -4.55
CA PHE A 176 -23.03 25.82 -5.18
C PHE A 176 -24.41 25.42 -4.61
N THR A 177 -24.99 26.37 -3.87
CA THR A 177 -26.39 26.86 -3.93
C THR A 177 -26.34 28.29 -3.36
N HIS A 178 -26.81 29.40 -3.93
CA HIS A 178 -27.80 29.69 -4.97
C HIS A 178 -27.41 31.01 -5.67
N LEU A 179 -27.53 31.07 -7.00
CA LEU A 179 -27.86 32.30 -7.72
C LEU A 179 -29.39 32.39 -7.77
N SER A 180 -29.93 33.48 -7.25
CA SER A 180 -31.21 34.09 -7.63
C SER A 180 -31.22 35.51 -7.13
#